data_AF-A0A1A7YK29-F1
#
_entry.id   AF-A0A1A7YK29-F1
#
_cell.length_a   1.000
_cell.length_b   1.000
_cell.length_c   1.000
_cell.angle_alpha   90.00
_cell.angle_beta   90.00
_cell.angle_gamma   90.00
#
_symmetry.space_group_name_H-M   'P 1'
#
loop_
_entity.id
_entity.type
_entity.pdbx_description
1 polymer ?
#
loop_
_entity_poly.entity_id
_entity_poly.type
_entity_poly.pdbx_seq_one_letter_code
_entity_poly.pdbx_strand_id
1 'polypeptide(L)' 'EVAGVLIVLQLAAGRGVRDLVICTDSDYARLSFTCHLPSWKSNGFLTSNRKPVKHRDLFMA' A
#
# COMPACT_ATOMS: atom_id res chain seq x y z
N GLU A 1 9.74 -1.21 4.11
CA GLU A 1 8.70 -0.36 4.75
C GLU A 1 7.27 -0.75 4.39
N VAL A 2 6.91 -1.01 3.12
CA VAL A 2 5.52 -1.40 2.71
C VAL A 2 4.94 -2.58 3.52
N ALA A 3 5.74 -3.63 3.79
CA ALA A 3 5.29 -4.76 4.62
C ALA A 3 4.90 -4.34 6.04
N GLY A 4 5.61 -3.37 6.62
CA GLY A 4 5.27 -2.81 7.93
C GLY A 4 3.91 -2.11 7.92
N VAL A 5 3.62 -1.36 6.87
CA VAL A 5 2.30 -0.72 6.67
C VAL A 5 1.20 -1.78 6.60
N LEU A 6 1.39 -2.84 5.79
CA LEU A 6 0.41 -3.93 5.64
C LEU A 6 0.11 -4.61 6.98
N ILE A 7 1.14 -4.97 7.76
CA ILE A 7 0.99 -5.63 9.06
C ILE A 7 0.17 -4.75 10.01
N VAL A 8 0.49 -3.45 10.10
CA VAL A 8 -0.24 -2.53 10.98
C VAL A 8 -1.70 -2.40 10.53
N LEU A 9 -1.97 -2.31 9.23
CA LEU A 9 -3.34 -2.25 8.71
C LEU A 9 -4.14 -3.52 9.04
N GLN A 10 -3.55 -4.71 8.88
CA GLN A 10 -4.19 -5.98 9.23
C GLN A 10 -4.49 -6.07 10.73
N LEU A 11 -3.55 -5.66 11.58
CA LEU A 11 -3.74 -5.63 13.04
C LEU A 11 -4.82 -4.63 13.46
N ALA A 12 -4.82 -3.44 12.87
CA ALA A 12 -5.81 -2.39 13.13
C ALA A 12 -7.22 -2.85 12.73
N ALA A 13 -7.37 -3.43 11.54
CA ALA A 13 -8.62 -3.98 11.05
C ALA A 13 -9.13 -5.11 11.96
N GLY A 14 -8.25 -6.04 12.36
CA GLY A 14 -8.60 -7.13 13.27
C GLY A 14 -9.03 -6.67 14.67
N ARG A 15 -8.64 -5.46 15.09
CA ARG A 15 -9.01 -4.83 16.37
C ARG A 15 -10.18 -3.85 16.25
N GLY A 16 -10.75 -3.67 15.05
CA GLY A 16 -11.83 -2.71 14.82
C GLY A 16 -11.40 -1.24 14.93
N VAL A 17 -10.11 -0.94 14.78
CA VAL A 17 -9.60 0.43 14.74
C VAL A 17 -10.04 1.08 13.43
N ARG A 18 -10.74 2.22 13.53
CA ARG A 18 -11.26 2.95 12.37
C ARG A 18 -10.31 4.05 11.88
N ASP A 19 -9.63 4.69 12.82
CA ASP A 19 -8.76 5.84 12.56
C ASP A 19 -7.34 5.51 13.01
N LEU A 20 -6.38 5.69 12.10
CA LEU A 20 -4.98 5.36 12.30
C LEU A 20 -4.08 6.35 11.56
N VAL A 21 -2.96 6.72 12.19
CA VAL A 21 -1.87 7.47 11.56
C VAL A 21 -0.63 6.58 11.53
N ILE A 22 -0.10 6.32 10.32
CA ILE A 22 1.14 5.57 10.11
C ILE A 22 2.21 6.56 9.63
N CYS A 23 3.30 6.66 10.39
CA CYS A 23 4.46 7.48 10.03
C CYS A 23 5.54 6.61 9.38
N THR A 24 6.04 7.05 8.23
CA THR A 24 7.09 6.39 7.44
C THR A 24 7.92 7.47 6.75
N ASP A 25 9.23 7.28 6.70
CA ASP A 25 10.18 8.11 5.97
C ASP A 25 10.31 7.69 4.49
N SER A 26 9.76 6.54 4.10
CA SER A 26 9.64 6.15 2.69
C SER A 26 8.52 6.91 1.97
N ASP A 27 8.94 7.82 1.08
CA ASP A 27 8.05 8.42 0.09
C ASP A 27 7.31 7.38 -0.75
N TYR A 28 7.99 6.28 -1.09
CA TYR A 28 7.38 5.20 -1.86
C TYR A 28 6.23 4.54 -1.09
N ALA A 29 6.44 4.20 0.19
CA ALA A 29 5.37 3.64 1.02
C ALA A 29 4.23 4.64 1.17
N ARG A 30 4.50 5.90 1.53
CA ARG A 30 3.48 6.94 1.69
C ARG A 30 2.64 7.12 0.42
N LEU A 31 3.29 7.40 -0.72
CA LEU A 31 2.60 7.65 -1.99
C LEU A 31 1.89 6.43 -2.55
N SER A 32 2.39 5.22 -2.27
CA SER A 32 1.71 3.99 -2.69
C SER A 32 0.29 3.93 -2.13
N PHE A 33 0.10 4.19 -0.83
CA PHE A 33 -1.22 4.12 -0.18
C PHE A 33 -2.05 5.41 -0.34
N THR A 34 -1.42 6.59 -0.41
CA THR A 34 -2.18 7.86 -0.50
C THR A 34 -2.59 8.24 -1.92
N CYS A 35 -1.89 7.75 -2.95
CA CYS A 35 -2.09 8.24 -4.32
C CYS A 35 -2.18 7.11 -5.36
N HIS A 36 -1.28 6.14 -5.33
CA HIS A 36 -1.10 5.24 -6.47
C HIS A 36 -1.98 3.98 -6.44
N LEU A 37 -2.30 3.46 -5.25
CA LEU A 37 -3.02 2.20 -5.08
C LEU A 37 -4.33 2.12 -5.89
N PRO A 38 -5.19 3.17 -5.95
CA PRO A 38 -6.40 3.12 -6.77
C PRO A 38 -6.13 2.91 -8.26
N SER A 39 -5.10 3.58 -8.80
CA SER A 39 -4.71 3.48 -10.21
C SER A 39 -4.06 2.12 -10.52
N TRP A 40 -3.22 1.62 -9.61
CA TRP A 40 -2.65 0.28 -9.75
C TRP A 40 -3.71 -0.81 -9.72
N LYS A 41 -4.72 -0.68 -8.85
CA LYS A 41 -5.81 -1.66 -8.78
C LYS A 41 -6.62 -1.71 -10.08
N SER A 42 -6.84 -0.57 -10.74
CA SER A 42 -7.61 -0.52 -11.99
C SER A 42 -6.82 -0.98 -13.22
N ASN A 43 -5.49 -0.91 -13.18
CA ASN A 43 -4.62 -1.23 -14.32
C ASN A 43 -3.87 -2.57 -14.20
N GLY A 44 -4.22 -3.42 -13.23
CA GLY A 44 -3.59 -4.73 -13.03
C GLY A 44 -2.20 -4.66 -12.38
N PHE A 45 -1.94 -3.64 -11.58
CA PHE A 45 -0.68 -3.36 -10.88
C PHE A 45 0.51 -3.15 -11.83
N LEU A 46 0.29 -2.26 -12.79
CA LEU A 46 1.30 -1.79 -13.73
C LEU A 46 1.70 -0.33 -13.44
N THR A 47 2.99 -0.06 -13.61
CA THR A 47 3.55 1.30 -13.61
C THR A 47 3.19 2.03 -14.91
N SER A 48 3.41 3.35 -14.95
CA SER A 48 3.23 4.15 -16.17
C SER A 48 4.01 3.61 -17.38
N ASN A 49 5.17 3.01 -17.13
CA ASN A 49 6.00 2.37 -18.15
C ASN A 49 5.59 0.91 -18.45
N ARG A 50 4.37 0.51 -18.05
CA ARG A 50 3.79 -0.84 -18.24
C ARG A 50 4.61 -1.99 -17.65
N LYS A 51 5.47 -1.69 -16.67
CA LYS A 51 6.18 -2.71 -15.89
C LYS A 51 5.39 -3.06 -14.64
N PRO A 52 5.49 -4.29 -14.10
CA PRO A 52 4.89 -4.64 -12.82
C PRO A 52 5.31 -3.67 -11.70
N VAL A 53 4.35 -3.28 -10.87
CA VAL A 53 4.60 -2.48 -9.67
C VAL A 53 5.48 -3.28 -8.70
N LYS A 54 6.49 -2.62 -8.11
CA LYS A 54 7.32 -3.24 -7.07
C LYS A 54 6.45 -3.62 -5.88
N HIS A 55 6.74 -4.74 -5.22
CA HIS A 55 5.96 -5.22 -4.07
C HIS A 55 4.48 -5.48 -4.36
N ARG A 56 4.11 -5.73 -5.63
CA ARG A 56 2.74 -6.06 -6.06
C ARG A 56 2.07 -7.07 -5.14
N ASP A 57 2.76 -8.15 -4.79
CA ASP A 57 2.21 -9.23 -3.97
C ASP A 57 1.74 -8.73 -2.60
N LEU A 58 2.43 -7.75 -2.01
CA LEU A 58 2.03 -7.15 -0.72
C LEU A 58 0.81 -6.25 -0.85
N PHE A 59 0.61 -5.60 -1.99
CA PHE A 59 -0.57 -4.77 -2.23
C PHE A 59 -1.82 -5.58 -2.62
N MET A 60 -1.64 -6.84 -3.02
CA MET A 60 -2.71 -7.77 -3.40
C MET A 60 -3.10 -8.72 -2.25
N ALA A 61 -2.32 -8.76 -1.17
CA ALA A 61 -2.58 -9.53 0.05
C ALA A 61 -3.74 -8.96 0.86
#